data_AF-A0A7W0JCV0-F1
#
_entry.id   AF-A0A7W0JCV0-F1
#
_cell.length_a   1.000
_cell.length_b   1.000
_cell.length_c   1.000
_cell.angle_alpha   90.00
_cell.angle_beta   90.00
_cell.angle_gamma   90.00
#
_symmetry.space_group_name_H-M   'P 1'
#
loop_
_entity.id
_entity.type
_entity.pdbx_description
1 polymer ?
#
loop_
_entity_poly.entity_id
_entity_poly.type
_entity_poly.pdbx_seq_one_letter_code
_entity_poly.pdbx_strand_id
1 'polypeptide(L)' 'MSKSLHINELLLKGHKKGQEAAIEASIRSGVPLVVEKNGKICYIKPKFKYILVPITNLSRDTDRT' A
#
# COMPACT_ATOMS: atom_id res chain seq x y z
N MET A 1 24.70 -0.41 -32.03
CA MET A 1 23.56 -0.69 -31.14
C MET A 1 22.33 0.04 -31.68
N SER A 2 21.20 -0.64 -31.88
CA SER A 2 20.01 -0.02 -32.50
C SER A 2 19.28 0.90 -31.50
N LYS A 3 18.90 2.11 -31.94
CA LYS A 3 18.21 3.12 -31.12
C LYS A 3 16.91 2.61 -30.48
N SER A 4 16.26 1.63 -31.11
CA SER A 4 14.99 1.02 -30.68
C SER A 4 15.14 0.18 -29.40
N LEU A 5 16.27 -0.51 -29.21
CA LEU A 5 16.57 -1.25 -27.97
C LEU A 5 16.61 -0.30 -26.74
N HIS A 6 17.14 0.91 -26.94
CA HIS A 6 17.29 1.88 -25.86
C HIS A 6 15.96 2.46 -25.36
N ILE A 7 15.01 2.70 -26.27
CA ILE A 7 13.68 3.22 -25.92
C ILE A 7 12.88 2.17 -25.13
N ASN A 8 12.91 0.91 -25.56
CA ASN A 8 12.20 -0.16 -24.86
C ASN A 8 12.72 -0.35 -23.43
N GLU A 9 14.03 -0.25 -23.21
CA GLU A 9 14.63 -0.30 -21.88
C GLU A 9 14.18 0.88 -21.00
N LEU A 10 14.10 2.09 -21.55
CA LEU A 10 13.61 3.27 -20.84
C LEU A 10 12.15 3.13 -20.44
N LEU A 11 11.30 2.65 -21.35
CA LEU A 11 9.88 2.37 -21.08
C LEU A 11 9.72 1.32 -19.98
N LEU A 12 10.49 0.24 -20.02
CA LEU A 12 10.46 -0.82 -19.00
C LEU A 12 10.87 -0.29 -17.62
N LYS A 13 11.90 0.56 -17.56
CA LYS A 13 12.33 1.21 -16.32
C LYS A 13 11.26 2.16 -15.76
N GLY A 14 10.64 2.96 -16.62
CA GLY A 14 9.55 3.87 -16.22
C GLY A 14 8.35 3.12 -15.65
N HIS A 15 7.95 2.03 -16.31
CA HIS A 15 6.84 1.19 -15.86
C HIS A 15 7.11 0.57 -14.48
N LYS A 16 8.32 0.02 -14.23
CA LYS A 16 8.70 -0.53 -12.92
C LYS A 16 8.62 0.51 -11.81
N LYS A 17 9.17 1.71 -12.05
CA LYS A 17 9.10 2.83 -11.09
C LYS A 17 7.66 3.27 -10.81
N GLY A 18 6.82 3.34 -11.84
CA GLY A 18 5.40 3.68 -11.69
C GLY A 18 4.65 2.66 -10.84
N GLN A 19 4.93 1.36 -11.02
CA GLN A 19 4.36 0.31 -10.18
C GLN A 19 4.80 0.42 -8.71
N GLU A 20 6.08 0.65 -8.45
CA GLU A 20 6.60 0.84 -7.09
C GLU A 20 5.93 2.02 -6.37
N ALA A 21 5.80 3.16 -7.06
CA ALA A 21 5.14 4.35 -6.51
C ALA A 21 3.64 4.11 -6.21
N ALA A 22 2.93 3.38 -7.09
CA ALA A 22 1.52 3.04 -6.87
C ALA A 22 1.34 2.12 -5.64
N ILE A 23 2.23 1.14 -5.47
CA ILE A 23 2.23 0.23 -4.31
C ILE A 23 2.47 1.03 -3.03
N GLU A 24 3.44 1.95 -3.02
CA GLU A 24 3.73 2.78 -1.86
C GLU A 24 2.55 3.68 -1.48
N ALA A 25 1.91 4.32 -2.48
CA ALA A 25 0.74 5.16 -2.28
C ALA A 25 -0.45 4.37 -1.69
N SER A 26 -0.65 3.13 -2.15
CA SER A 26 -1.67 2.22 -1.62
C SER A 26 -1.43 1.86 -0.16
N ILE A 27 -0.18 1.53 0.21
CA ILE A 27 0.20 1.25 1.60
C ILE A 27 -0.06 2.46 2.49
N ARG A 28 0.32 3.66 2.03
CA ARG A 28 0.17 4.91 2.79
C ARG A 28 -1.29 5.32 2.99
N SER A 29 -2.09 5.20 1.94
CA SER A 29 -3.51 5.57 1.95
C SER A 29 -4.41 4.53 2.62
N GLY A 30 -3.91 3.30 2.82
CA GLY A 30 -4.74 2.20 3.29
C GLY A 30 -5.81 1.75 2.28
N VAL A 31 -5.70 2.20 1.02
CA VAL A 31 -6.61 1.81 -0.06
C VAL A 31 -6.06 0.60 -0.80
N PRO A 32 -6.87 -0.45 -1.04
CA PRO A 32 -6.45 -1.61 -1.82
C PRO A 32 -6.03 -1.23 -3.25
N LEU A 33 -4.92 -1.79 -3.73
CA LEU A 33 -4.47 -1.62 -5.10
C LEU A 33 -4.71 -2.89 -5.91
N VAL A 34 -5.21 -2.73 -7.13
CA VAL A 34 -5.35 -3.80 -8.11
C VAL A 34 -4.32 -3.57 -9.20
N VAL A 35 -3.47 -4.57 -9.44
CA VAL A 35 -2.41 -4.50 -10.46
C VAL A 35 -2.44 -5.77 -11.30
N GLU A 36 -2.34 -5.60 -12.60
CA GLU A 36 -2.11 -6.71 -13.51
C GLU A 36 -0.61 -7.03 -13.55
N LYS A 37 -0.25 -8.28 -13.25
CA LYS A 37 1.12 -8.78 -13.29
C LYS A 37 1.15 -10.10 -14.05
N ASN A 38 1.83 -10.12 -15.19
CA ASN A 38 1.97 -11.30 -16.06
C ASN A 38 0.62 -11.89 -16.49
N GLY A 39 -0.34 -11.04 -16.88
CA GLY A 39 -1.69 -11.47 -17.26
C GLY A 39 -2.56 -11.95 -16.11
N LYS A 40 -2.14 -11.74 -14.86
CA LYS A 40 -2.91 -12.07 -13.66
C LYS A 40 -3.24 -10.82 -12.88
N ILE A 41 -4.48 -10.71 -12.42
CA ILE A 41 -4.91 -9.64 -11.54
C ILE A 41 -4.44 -9.96 -10.11
N CYS A 42 -3.64 -9.07 -9.53
CA CYS A 42 -3.14 -9.17 -8.16
C CYS A 42 -3.78 -8.07 -7.30
N TYR A 43 -4.31 -8.46 -6.15
CA TYR A 43 -4.84 -7.53 -5.13
C TYR A 43 -3.78 -7.32 -4.04
N ILE A 44 -3.35 -6.08 -3.87
CA ILE A 44 -2.43 -5.67 -2.82
C ILE A 44 -3.27 -5.04 -1.71
N LYS A 45 -3.47 -5.80 -0.64
CA LYS A 45 -4.14 -5.31 0.57
C LYS A 45 -3.11 -4.61 1.47
N PRO A 46 -3.37 -3.37 1.91
CA PRO A 46 -2.51 -2.71 2.87
C PRO A 46 -2.53 -3.48 4.19
N LYS A 47 -1.36 -3.66 4.80
CA LYS A 47 -1.25 -4.30 6.12
C LYS A 47 -1.76 -3.32 7.18
N PHE A 48 -2.92 -3.59 7.76
CA PHE A 48 -3.39 -2.85 8.92
C PHE A 48 -2.52 -3.19 10.13
N LYS A 49 -1.90 -2.19 10.75
CA LYS A 49 -1.23 -2.32 12.04
C LYS A 49 -2.20 -1.84 13.11
N TYR A 50 -2.84 -2.77 13.79
CA TYR A 50 -3.68 -2.44 14.94
C TYR A 50 -2.78 -2.07 16.12
N ILE A 51 -3.04 -0.93 16.76
CA ILE A 51 -2.44 -0.56 18.04
C ILE A 51 -3.43 -0.96 19.11
N LEU A 52 -3.01 -1.83 20.03
CA LEU A 52 -3.83 -2.16 21.19
C LEU A 52 -3.82 -0.95 22.13
N VAL A 53 -4.95 -0.27 22.28
CA VAL A 53 -5.11 0.81 23.24
C VAL A 53 -5.58 0.18 24.56
N PRO A 54 -4.74 0.14 25.61
CA PRO A 54 -5.18 -0.38 26.89
C PRO A 54 -6.27 0.55 27.45
N ILE A 55 -7.36 -0.03 27.95
CA ILE A 55 -8.40 0.70 28.68
C ILE A 55 -7.74 1.16 29.98
N THR A 56 -7.25 2.40 30.02
CA THR A 56 -6.86 3.04 31.28
C THR A 56 -8.12 3.18 32.11
N ASN A 57 -8.16 2.44 33.22
CA ASN A 57 -9.14 2.46 34.30
C ASN A 57 -10.39 3.29 34.00
N LEU A 58 -11.47 2.62 33.60
CA LEU A 58 -12.82 3.11 33.81
C LEU A 58 -12.92 3.51 35.29
N SER A 59 -12.74 4.80 35.56
CA SER A 59 -13.06 5.39 36.85
C SER A 59 -14.50 5.00 37.13
N ARG A 60 -14.69 4.06 38.05
CA ARG A 60 -16.02 3.80 38.61
C ARG A 60 -16.34 5.03 39.44
N ASP A 61 -16.90 6.03 38.79
CA ASP A 61 -17.58 7.13 39.46
C ASP A 61 -18.91 6.55 39.96
N THR A 62 -18.83 5.75 41.02
CA THR A 62 -19.97 5.35 41.85
C THR A 62 -19.85 6.09 43.16
N ASP A 63 -19.90 7.41 43.09
CA ASP A 63 -20.32 8.28 44.18
C ASP A 63 -21.51 9.09 43.67
N ARG A 64 -22.73 8.65 44.00
CA ARG A 64 -23.84 9.53 44.42
C ARG A 64 -25.09 8.72 44.79
N THR A 65 -25.52 9.00 46.03
CA THR A 65 -26.78 8.72 46.76
C THR A 65 -27.04 7.29 47.20
#